data_AF-A0A2M7KN62-F1
#
_entry.id   AF-A0A2M7KN62-F1
#
_cell.length_a   1.000
_cell.length_b   1.000
_cell.length_c   1.000
_cell.angle_alpha   90.00
_cell.angle_beta   90.00
_cell.angle_gamma   90.00
#
_symmetry.space_group_name_H-M   'P 1'
#
loop_
_entity.id
_entity.type
_entity.pdbx_description
1 polymer ?
#
loop_
_entity_poly.entity_id
_entity_poly.type
_entity_poly.pdbx_seq_one_letter_code
_entity_poly.pdbx_strand_id
1 'polypeptide(L)' 'FARVIEQAGLAISRFLDIDPNKIGNTLRGAPVVPPEHLCDDPRDEPILVVVGVKGARDLIREWLDSHGFTEPRDYVCVA' A
#
# COMPACT_ATOMS: atom_id res chain seq x y z
N PHE A 1 7.44 -2.16 8.65
CA PHE A 1 6.56 -3.31 8.42
C PHE A 1 7.08 -4.31 7.39
N ALA A 2 7.69 -3.90 6.26
CA ALA A 2 8.19 -4.85 5.25
C ALA A 2 9.03 -6.03 5.81
N ARG A 3 10.01 -5.74 6.67
CA ARG A 3 10.81 -6.78 7.35
C ARG A 3 9.97 -7.76 8.20
N VAL A 4 8.92 -7.28 8.86
CA VAL A 4 8.04 -8.12 9.70
C VAL A 4 7.21 -9.07 8.83
N ILE A 5 6.73 -8.58 7.68
CA ILE A 5 6.01 -9.39 6.67
C ILE A 5 6.93 -10.50 6.14
N GLU A 6 8.15 -10.13 5.73
CA GLU A 6 9.17 -11.09 5.27
C GLU A 6 9.46 -12.15 6.34
N GLN A 7 9.60 -11.74 7.61
CA GLN A 7 9.84 -12.64 8.75
C GLN A 7 8.65 -13.57 9.06
N ALA A 8 7.43 -13.15 8.74
CA ALA A 8 6.24 -13.99 8.85
C ALA A 8 6.13 -15.01 7.69
N GLY A 9 7.07 -15.02 6.75
CA GLY A 9 7.05 -15.90 5.57
C GLY A 9 6.09 -15.43 4.48
N LEU A 10 5.62 -14.19 4.55
CA LEU A 10 4.76 -13.58 3.55
C LEU A 10 5.60 -12.78 2.53
N ALA A 11 5.11 -12.74 1.29
CA ALA A 11 5.71 -11.94 0.23
C ALA A 11 4.98 -10.62 0.07
N ILE A 12 5.71 -9.56 -0.26
CA ILE A 12 5.15 -8.28 -0.69
C ILE A 12 5.07 -8.32 -2.21
N SER A 13 3.86 -8.21 -2.76
CA SER A 13 3.63 -8.23 -4.20
C SER A 13 4.09 -6.94 -4.87
N ARG A 14 3.86 -5.79 -4.21
CA ARG A 14 4.23 -4.44 -4.67
C ARG A 14 4.26 -3.43 -3.53
N PHE A 15 4.97 -2.33 -3.75
CA PHE A 15 4.94 -1.14 -2.90
C PHE A 15 4.18 -0.03 -3.62
N LEU A 16 3.36 0.73 -2.89
CA LEU A 16 2.67 1.90 -3.41
C LEU A 16 3.37 3.18 -2.94
N ASP A 17 3.66 4.10 -3.84
CA ASP A 17 4.24 5.40 -3.51
C ASP A 17 3.79 6.47 -4.52
N ILE A 18 3.78 7.74 -4.09
CA ILE A 18 3.42 8.89 -4.93
C ILE A 18 4.67 9.64 -5.43
N ASP A 19 5.86 9.32 -4.90
CA ASP A 19 7.10 9.94 -5.32
C ASP A 19 7.52 9.42 -6.71
N PRO A 20 7.53 10.29 -7.75
CA PRO A 20 7.89 9.88 -9.11
C PRO A 20 9.32 9.34 -9.21
N ASN A 21 10.21 9.67 -8.27
CA ASN A 21 11.57 9.13 -8.26
C ASN A 21 11.64 7.69 -7.75
N LYS A 22 10.60 7.23 -7.04
CA LYS A 22 10.51 5.85 -6.54
C LYS A 22 9.73 4.95 -7.48
N ILE A 23 8.69 5.48 -8.12
CA ILE A 23 7.86 4.73 -9.07
C ILE A 23 8.72 4.15 -10.19
N GLY A 24 8.48 2.88 -10.53
CA GLY A 24 9.25 2.13 -11.53
C GLY A 24 10.51 1.46 -10.99
N ASN A 25 10.94 1.78 -9.77
CA ASN A 25 12.04 1.06 -9.11
C ASN A 25 11.57 -0.26 -8.50
N THR A 26 12.54 -1.06 -8.07
CA THR A 26 12.32 -2.27 -7.27
C THR A 26 12.79 -2.02 -5.84
N LEU A 27 11.94 -2.31 -4.87
CA LEU A 27 12.27 -2.29 -3.45
C LEU A 27 12.09 -3.70 -2.89
N ARG A 28 13.14 -4.26 -2.28
CA ARG A 28 13.09 -5.60 -1.64
C ARG A 28 12.56 -6.72 -2.55
N GLY A 29 12.85 -6.61 -3.85
CA GLY A 29 12.40 -7.58 -4.85
C GLY A 29 10.98 -7.38 -5.38
N ALA A 30 10.25 -6.37 -4.89
CA ALA A 30 8.90 -6.02 -5.37
C ALA A 30 8.90 -4.67 -6.10
N PRO A 31 8.08 -4.48 -7.14
CA PRO A 31 7.99 -3.21 -7.85
C PRO A 31 7.36 -2.12 -6.97
N VAL A 32 7.79 -0.88 -7.20
CA VAL A 32 7.13 0.32 -6.67
C VAL A 32 6.24 0.89 -7.77
N VAL A 33 4.93 0.93 -7.52
CA VAL A 33 3.91 1.37 -8.47
C VAL A 33 3.08 2.51 -7.88
N PRO A 34 2.42 3.33 -8.71
CA PRO A 34 1.59 4.41 -8.22
C PRO A 34 0.21 3.87 -7.76
N PRO A 35 -0.52 4.57 -6.86
CA PRO A 35 -1.77 4.07 -6.26
C PRO A 35 -2.87 3.78 -7.28
N GLU A 36 -2.87 4.45 -8.42
CA GLU A 36 -3.88 4.31 -9.48
C GLU A 36 -3.93 2.89 -10.05
N HIS A 37 -2.86 2.11 -9.92
CA HIS A 37 -2.84 0.69 -10.30
C HIS A 37 -3.84 -0.16 -9.50
N LEU A 38 -4.23 0.29 -8.30
CA LEU A 38 -5.22 -0.40 -7.48
C LEU A 38 -6.60 -0.48 -8.14
N CYS A 39 -6.92 0.44 -9.04
CA CYS A 39 -8.21 0.48 -9.73
C CYS A 39 -8.40 -0.69 -10.71
N ASP A 40 -7.30 -1.22 -11.24
CA ASP A 40 -7.29 -2.27 -12.24
C ASP A 40 -7.11 -3.67 -11.61
N ASP A 41 -6.75 -3.72 -10.32
CA ASP A 41 -6.40 -4.96 -9.64
C ASP A 41 -7.63 -5.70 -9.06
N PRO A 42 -7.63 -7.05 -9.09
CA PRO A 42 -8.51 -7.81 -8.24
C PRO A 42 -8.23 -7.48 -6.75
N ARG A 43 -9.29 -7.37 -5.94
CA ARG A 43 -9.20 -7.05 -4.50
C ARG A 43 -8.88 -8.27 -3.65
N ASP A 44 -7.89 -9.05 -4.08
CA ASP A 44 -7.48 -10.32 -3.47
C ASP A 44 -6.28 -10.16 -2.51
N GLU A 45 -5.58 -9.03 -2.57
CA GLU A 45 -4.45 -8.71 -1.70
C GLU A 45 -4.76 -7.56 -0.74
N PRO A 46 -4.58 -7.73 0.59
CA PRO A 46 -4.79 -6.66 1.55
C PRO A 46 -3.66 -5.63 1.52
N ILE A 47 -4.02 -4.35 1.65
CA ILE A 47 -3.06 -3.23 1.65
C ILE A 47 -2.66 -2.86 3.08
N LEU A 48 -1.36 -2.76 3.34
CA LEU A 48 -0.85 -2.20 4.59
C LEU A 48 -0.40 -0.77 4.40
N VAL A 49 -1.14 0.16 5.00
CA VAL A 49 -0.83 1.59 4.94
C VAL A 49 0.18 1.93 6.04
N VAL A 50 1.41 2.20 5.62
CA VAL A 50 2.55 2.48 6.51
C VAL A 50 3.06 3.90 6.26
N VAL A 51 2.49 4.89 6.96
CA VAL A 51 2.90 6.29 6.83
C VAL A 51 3.20 6.94 8.16
N GLY A 52 4.33 7.64 8.24
CA GLY A 52 4.77 8.38 9.43
C GLY A 52 4.38 9.87 9.41
N VAL A 53 3.87 10.38 8.28
CA VAL A 53 3.52 11.78 8.11
C VAL A 53 2.18 12.06 8.81
N LYS A 54 2.16 13.09 9.67
CA LYS A 54 0.94 13.51 10.37
C LYS A 54 -0.14 13.90 9.35
N GLY A 55 -1.36 13.38 9.52
CA GLY A 55 -2.50 13.63 8.64
C GLY A 55 -2.51 12.79 7.35
N ALA A 56 -1.42 12.11 6.99
CA ALA A 56 -1.39 11.30 5.76
C ALA A 56 -2.34 10.09 5.82
N ARG A 57 -2.56 9.52 7.00
CA ARG A 57 -3.51 8.39 7.16
C ARG A 57 -4.92 8.79 6.75
N ASP A 58 -5.38 9.98 7.15
CA ASP A 58 -6.74 10.43 6.85
C ASP A 58 -6.91 10.72 5.36
N LEU A 59 -5.89 11.31 4.72
CA LEU A 59 -5.87 11.50 3.26
C LEU A 59 -5.89 10.17 2.50
N ILE A 60 -5.14 9.17 2.98
CA ILE A 60 -5.10 7.85 2.34
C ILE A 60 -6.43 7.12 2.52
N ARG A 61 -7.05 7.21 3.71
CA ARG A 61 -8.39 6.67 3.95
C ARG A 61 -9.41 7.28 3.01
N GLU A 62 -9.48 8.61 2.95
CA GLU A 62 -10.43 9.32 2.09
C GLU A 62 -10.24 8.91 0.61
N TRP A 63 -9.00 8.79 0.16
CA TRP A 63 -8.70 8.32 -1.18
C TRP A 63 -9.15 6.87 -1.38
N LEU A 64 -8.78 5.93 -0.50
CA LEU A 64 -9.16 4.53 -0.61
C LEU A 64 -10.69 4.33 -0.56
N ASP A 65 -11.36 5.02 0.35
CA ASP A 65 -12.81 4.98 0.53
C ASP A 65 -13.54 5.51 -0.71
N SER A 66 -13.05 6.62 -1.31
CA SER A 66 -13.61 7.15 -2.56
C SER A 66 -13.41 6.23 -3.77
N HIS A 67 -12.45 5.30 -3.71
CA HIS A 67 -12.23 4.25 -4.71
C HIS A 67 -12.87 2.91 -4.30
N GLY A 68 -13.71 2.93 -3.25
CA GLY A 68 -14.53 1.84 -2.78
C GLY A 68 -13.81 0.81 -1.91
N PHE A 69 -12.56 1.04 -1.51
CA PHE A 69 -11.86 0.18 -0.56
C PHE A 69 -12.41 0.39 0.86
N THR A 70 -12.39 -0.64 1.70
CA THR A 70 -12.94 -0.59 3.06
C THR A 70 -11.94 -1.10 4.09
N GLU A 71 -11.68 -0.34 5.16
CA GLU A 71 -10.92 -0.79 6.33
C GLU A 71 -11.83 -1.60 7.29
N PRO A 72 -11.43 -2.78 7.82
CA PRO A 72 -10.14 -3.46 7.64
C PRO A 72 -10.12 -4.51 6.52
N ARG A 73 -11.16 -4.56 5.68
CA ARG A 73 -11.34 -5.63 4.69
C ARG A 73 -10.25 -5.59 3.60
N ASP A 74 -10.08 -4.45 2.96
CA ASP A 74 -9.20 -4.27 1.82
C ASP A 74 -7.87 -3.61 2.22
N TYR A 75 -7.86 -2.82 3.30
CA TYR A 75 -6.65 -2.18 3.80
C TYR A 75 -6.65 -2.02 5.32
N VAL A 76 -5.46 -1.88 5.91
CA VAL A 76 -5.28 -1.57 7.34
C VAL A 76 -4.19 -0.51 7.52
N CYS A 77 -4.51 0.56 8.25
CA CYS A 77 -3.53 1.51 8.75
C CYS A 77 -2.80 0.95 9.96
N VAL A 78 -1.48 0.79 9.87
CA VAL A 78 -0.66 0.26 10.98
C VAL A 78 0.13 1.36 11.70
N ALA A 79 0.40 1.13 12.99
CA ALA A 79 1.09 2.05 13.90
C ALA A 79 2.57 1.72 14.05
#